data_AF-R5AVW5-F1
#
_entry.id   AF-R5AVW5-F1
#
_cell.length_a   1.000
_cell.length_b   1.000
_cell.length_c   1.000
_cell.angle_alpha   90.00
_cell.angle_beta   90.00
_cell.angle_gamma   90.00
#
_symmetry.space_group_name_H-M   'P 1'
#
loop_
_entity.id
_entity.type
_entity.pdbx_description
1 polymer ?
#
loop_
_entity_poly.entity_id
_entity_poly.type
_entity_poly.pdbx_seq_one_letter_code
_entity_poly.pdbx_strand_id
1 'polypeptide(L)'
;MTEKLTVRFRGHTVGSLSFTPDNRLNVFEYDKSWITAGFSISPFELPLKPGIFIAKPQPFYGNFGIFEDSLPDGYGRYLLHKALRRKGINDSELSSLDRLAIVGDSGMGALTYSPAINLRHEEPVTDFDRLQQIALEVLKEQQDKDAGLLLFNSGNSGGARPKAIFSDNDGHWIVKFRHTYDPSDMGVQEYHHN
;
A
#
# COMPACT_ATOMS: atom_id res chain seq x y z
N MET A 1 -18.19 2.45 5.35
CA MET A 1 -17.17 1.41 5.11
C MET A 1 -17.28 0.98 3.67
N THR A 2 -16.17 0.54 3.08
CA THR A 2 -16.07 0.16 1.68
C THR A 2 -16.62 -1.27 1.50
N GLU A 3 -17.70 -1.42 0.74
CA GLU A 3 -18.34 -2.73 0.54
C GLU A 3 -17.78 -3.48 -0.68
N LYS A 4 -17.31 -2.74 -1.67
CA LYS A 4 -16.81 -3.28 -2.93
C LYS A 4 -15.79 -2.34 -3.56
N LEU A 5 -14.74 -2.93 -4.14
CA LEU A 5 -13.74 -2.27 -4.94
C LEU A 5 -13.73 -2.81 -6.36
N THR A 6 -13.50 -1.93 -7.32
CA THR A 6 -13.05 -2.28 -8.66
C THR A 6 -11.53 -2.31 -8.65
N VAL A 7 -10.96 -3.44 -9.03
CA VAL A 7 -9.51 -3.61 -9.20
C VAL A 7 -9.18 -3.31 -10.66
N ARG A 8 -8.21 -2.43 -10.90
CA ARG A 8 -7.77 -2.05 -12.25
C ARG A 8 -6.28 -2.25 -12.40
N PHE A 9 -5.83 -2.60 -13.60
CA PHE A 9 -4.43 -2.67 -14.00
C PHE A 9 -4.18 -1.65 -15.11
N ARG A 10 -3.30 -0.68 -14.87
CA ARG A 10 -3.02 0.43 -15.82
C ARG A 10 -4.30 1.09 -16.37
N GLY A 11 -5.29 1.30 -15.52
CA GLY A 11 -6.58 1.90 -15.88
C GLY A 11 -7.61 0.95 -16.50
N HIS A 12 -7.26 -0.29 -16.83
CA HIS A 12 -8.23 -1.28 -17.33
C HIS A 12 -8.84 -2.08 -16.17
N THR A 13 -10.15 -2.30 -16.19
CA THR A 13 -10.83 -3.09 -15.17
C THR A 13 -10.38 -4.54 -15.25
N VAL A 14 -9.81 -5.04 -14.15
CA VAL A 14 -9.40 -6.43 -13.99
C VAL A 14 -10.54 -7.26 -13.41
N GLY A 15 -11.26 -6.70 -12.45
CA GLY A 15 -12.33 -7.39 -11.76
C GLY A 15 -12.85 -6.59 -10.58
N SER A 16 -13.60 -7.27 -9.71
CA SER A 16 -14.14 -6.68 -8.50
C SER A 16 -13.80 -7.48 -7.26
N LEU A 17 -13.56 -6.77 -6.17
CA LEU A 17 -13.22 -7.30 -4.86
C LEU A 17 -14.31 -6.87 -3.86
N SER A 18 -14.86 -7.81 -3.11
CA SER A 18 -15.88 -7.57 -2.07
C SER A 18 -15.69 -8.55 -0.92
N PHE A 19 -16.62 -8.59 0.03
CA PHE A 19 -16.64 -9.61 1.08
C PHE A 19 -17.64 -10.74 0.80
N THR A 20 -17.46 -11.87 1.48
CA THR A 20 -18.50 -12.87 1.73
C THR A 20 -19.64 -12.27 2.55
N PRO A 21 -20.86 -12.85 2.53
CA PRO A 21 -22.01 -12.30 3.27
C PRO A 21 -21.80 -12.16 4.79
N ASP A 22 -20.89 -12.95 5.37
CA ASP A 22 -20.51 -12.89 6.79
C ASP A 22 -19.39 -11.87 7.08
N ASN A 23 -18.93 -11.12 6.07
CA ASN A 23 -17.86 -10.14 6.12
C ASN A 23 -16.50 -10.68 6.63
N ARG A 24 -16.22 -11.98 6.43
CA ARG A 24 -14.99 -12.62 6.92
C ARG A 24 -13.90 -12.80 5.88
N LEU A 25 -14.26 -13.01 4.62
CA LEU A 25 -13.32 -13.35 3.55
C LEU A 25 -13.55 -12.46 2.33
N ASN A 26 -12.47 -12.06 1.69
CA ASN A 26 -12.52 -11.36 0.42
C ASN A 26 -12.95 -12.32 -0.70
N VAL A 27 -13.78 -11.80 -1.58
CA VAL A 27 -14.26 -12.43 -2.79
C VAL A 27 -13.78 -11.61 -3.97
N PHE A 28 -13.11 -12.26 -4.91
CA PHE A 28 -12.67 -11.66 -6.15
C PHE A 28 -13.37 -12.30 -7.35
N GLU A 29 -13.78 -11.50 -8.32
CA GLU A 29 -14.31 -11.96 -9.60
C GLU A 29 -13.68 -11.16 -10.73
N TYR A 30 -13.10 -11.85 -11.71
CA TYR A 30 -12.56 -11.21 -12.91
C TYR A 30 -13.67 -10.59 -13.76
N ASP A 31 -13.39 -9.45 -14.37
CA ASP A 31 -14.24 -8.87 -15.39
C ASP A 31 -14.22 -9.74 -16.65
N LYS A 32 -15.37 -9.86 -17.33
CA LYS A 32 -15.49 -10.68 -18.54
C LYS A 32 -14.53 -10.23 -19.64
N SER A 33 -14.32 -8.92 -19.80
CA SER A 33 -13.39 -8.38 -20.79
C SER A 33 -11.94 -8.71 -20.44
N TRP A 34 -11.59 -8.72 -19.16
CA TRP A 34 -10.25 -9.09 -18.68
C TRP A 34 -9.96 -10.58 -18.88
N ILE A 35 -10.95 -11.46 -18.72
CA ILE A 35 -10.80 -12.90 -19.00
C ILE A 35 -10.43 -13.13 -20.47
N THR A 36 -11.00 -12.34 -21.40
CA THR A 36 -10.77 -12.51 -22.84
C THR A 36 -9.44 -11.92 -23.33
N ALA A 37 -9.01 -10.79 -22.77
CA ALA A 37 -7.88 -10.01 -23.31
C ALA A 37 -6.71 -9.80 -22.34
N GLY A 38 -6.91 -10.13 -21.06
CA GLY A 38 -5.95 -9.90 -19.99
C GLY A 38 -5.11 -11.13 -19.67
N PHE A 39 -4.62 -11.15 -18.44
CA PHE A 39 -3.79 -12.22 -17.88
C PHE A 39 -4.19 -12.44 -16.41
N SER A 40 -3.80 -13.58 -15.84
CA SER A 40 -3.99 -13.83 -14.41
C SER A 40 -3.07 -12.92 -13.58
N ILE A 41 -3.64 -12.13 -12.68
CA ILE A 41 -2.86 -11.25 -11.79
C ILE A 41 -2.18 -12.01 -10.63
N SER A 42 -2.61 -13.24 -10.36
CA SER A 42 -1.98 -14.17 -9.41
C SER A 42 -2.28 -15.60 -9.86
N PRO A 43 -1.44 -16.22 -10.72
CA PRO A 43 -1.76 -17.51 -11.36
C PRO A 43 -2.14 -18.64 -10.40
N PHE A 44 -1.58 -18.64 -9.19
CA PHE A 44 -1.84 -19.68 -8.20
C PHE A 44 -3.12 -19.45 -7.39
N GLU A 45 -3.43 -18.21 -7.00
CA GLU A 45 -4.63 -17.92 -6.19
C GLU A 45 -5.84 -17.54 -7.05
N LEU A 46 -5.58 -16.85 -8.16
CA LEU A 46 -6.56 -16.25 -9.07
C LEU A 46 -6.28 -16.66 -10.53
N PRO A 47 -6.34 -17.95 -10.90
CA PRO A 47 -6.19 -18.36 -12.29
C PRO A 47 -7.23 -17.65 -13.18
N LEU A 48 -6.84 -17.28 -14.41
CA LEU A 48 -7.69 -16.49 -15.30
C LEU A 48 -8.85 -17.35 -15.84
N LYS A 49 -9.98 -17.36 -15.13
CA LYS A 49 -11.20 -18.05 -15.53
C LYS A 49 -12.44 -17.35 -14.96
N PRO A 50 -13.63 -17.58 -15.55
CA PRO A 50 -14.88 -17.09 -15.00
C PRO A 50 -15.19 -17.67 -13.61
N GLY A 51 -15.99 -16.93 -12.85
CA GLY A 51 -16.49 -17.33 -11.54
C GLY A 51 -15.85 -16.55 -10.38
N ILE A 52 -16.34 -16.85 -9.18
CA ILE A 52 -15.88 -16.21 -7.95
C ILE A 52 -14.70 -16.99 -7.35
N PHE A 53 -13.75 -16.24 -6.80
CA PHE A 53 -12.65 -16.74 -5.99
C PHE A 53 -12.89 -16.25 -4.56
N ILE A 54 -12.76 -17.14 -3.58
CA ILE A 54 -12.89 -16.82 -2.17
C ILE A 54 -11.52 -16.98 -1.53
N ALA A 55 -11.06 -15.95 -0.83
CA ALA A 55 -9.79 -15.96 -0.12
C ALA A 55 -9.75 -17.00 1.00
N LYS A 56 -8.55 -17.43 1.39
CA LYS A 56 -8.36 -18.31 2.54
C LYS A 56 -8.34 -17.49 3.84
N PRO A 57 -8.82 -18.03 4.97
CA PRO A 57 -8.73 -17.33 6.26
C PRO A 57 -7.29 -17.00 6.70
N GLN A 58 -6.31 -17.78 6.24
CA GLN A 58 -4.88 -17.63 6.55
C GLN A 58 -4.08 -17.79 5.25
N PRO A 59 -2.89 -17.16 5.13
CA PRO A 59 -2.19 -16.37 6.16
C PRO A 59 -2.63 -14.90 6.25
N PHE A 60 -3.44 -14.43 5.30
CA PHE A 60 -3.74 -13.02 5.10
C PHE A 60 -5.09 -12.58 5.70
N TYR A 61 -5.51 -13.23 6.80
CA TYR A 61 -6.74 -12.87 7.53
C TYR A 61 -7.99 -12.73 6.63
N GLY A 62 -8.11 -13.60 5.62
CA GLY A 62 -9.22 -13.55 4.67
C GLY A 62 -8.98 -12.68 3.44
N ASN A 63 -7.76 -12.23 3.15
CA ASN A 63 -7.41 -11.57 1.89
C ASN A 63 -6.59 -12.48 0.95
N PHE A 64 -6.39 -12.04 -0.30
CA PHE A 64 -5.49 -12.65 -1.27
C PHE A 64 -4.10 -12.01 -1.17
N GLY A 65 -3.04 -12.80 -1.39
CA GLY A 65 -1.66 -12.31 -1.29
C GLY A 65 -1.38 -11.14 -2.23
N ILE A 66 -1.87 -11.22 -3.47
CA ILE A 66 -1.68 -10.15 -4.47
C ILE A 66 -2.27 -8.79 -4.05
N PHE A 67 -3.33 -8.78 -3.23
CA PHE A 67 -3.90 -7.53 -2.73
C PHE A 67 -3.24 -7.11 -1.42
N GLU A 68 -2.81 -8.05 -0.57
CA GLU A 68 -1.98 -7.73 0.59
C GLU A 68 -0.65 -7.08 0.19
N ASP A 69 -0.03 -7.52 -0.91
CA ASP A 69 1.21 -6.94 -1.43
C ASP A 69 1.07 -5.45 -1.80
N SER A 70 -0.17 -4.96 -1.99
CA SER A 70 -0.44 -3.54 -2.24
C SER A 70 -0.66 -2.74 -0.96
N LEU A 71 -0.82 -3.40 0.19
CA LEU A 71 -1.00 -2.74 1.47
C LEU A 71 0.34 -2.28 2.05
N PRO A 72 0.36 -1.16 2.81
CA PRO A 72 1.55 -0.74 3.53
C PRO A 72 2.01 -1.80 4.54
N ASP A 73 3.28 -2.16 4.48
CA ASP A 73 3.94 -3.07 5.44
C ASP A 73 4.48 -2.30 6.66
N GLY A 74 5.23 -2.92 7.58
CA GLY A 74 5.67 -2.42 8.89
C GLY A 74 5.76 -0.90 9.05
N TYR A 75 6.62 -0.23 8.28
CA TYR A 75 6.78 1.23 8.38
C TYR A 75 5.57 2.00 7.84
N GLY A 76 5.07 1.64 6.66
CA GLY A 76 3.90 2.30 6.07
C GLY A 76 2.64 2.07 6.92
N ARG A 77 2.47 0.89 7.51
CA ARG A 77 1.38 0.57 8.44
C ARG A 77 1.45 1.42 9.71
N TYR A 78 2.65 1.62 10.25
CA TYR A 78 2.88 2.51 11.39
C TYR A 78 2.51 3.98 11.07
N LEU A 79 2.92 4.48 9.91
CA LEU A 79 2.57 5.83 9.45
C LEU A 79 1.06 5.96 9.21
N LEU A 80 0.43 4.97 8.58
CA LEU A 80 -1.01 4.93 8.36
C LEU A 80 -1.76 4.96 9.70
N HIS A 81 -1.33 4.15 10.67
CA HIS A 81 -1.92 4.16 12.02
C HIS A 81 -1.87 5.56 12.65
N LYS A 82 -0.71 6.24 12.62
CA LYS A 82 -0.57 7.61 13.15
C LYS A 82 -1.43 8.62 12.38
N ALA A 83 -1.44 8.55 11.05
CA ALA A 83 -2.22 9.44 10.21
C ALA A 83 -3.74 9.28 10.44
N LEU A 84 -4.22 8.05 10.59
CA LEU A 84 -5.62 7.74 10.90
C LEU A 84 -6.02 8.21 12.30
N ARG A 85 -5.18 7.94 13.31
CA ARG A 85 -5.44 8.38 14.69
C ARG A 85 -5.62 9.89 14.80
N ARG A 86 -4.86 10.68 14.04
CA ARG A 86 -5.00 12.14 13.99
C ARG A 86 -6.34 12.61 13.42
N LYS A 87 -6.98 11.79 12.60
CA LYS A 87 -8.33 12.02 12.08
C LYS A 87 -9.42 11.41 12.95
N GLY A 88 -9.08 10.87 14.12
CA GLY A 88 -10.01 10.19 15.02
C GLY A 88 -10.47 8.82 14.52
N ILE A 89 -9.76 8.22 13.56
CA ILE A 89 -10.09 6.93 12.98
C ILE A 89 -9.25 5.84 13.66
N ASN A 90 -9.91 4.82 14.18
CA ASN A 90 -9.26 3.63 14.73
C ASN A 90 -8.88 2.68 13.59
N ASP A 91 -7.59 2.41 13.42
CA ASP A 91 -7.10 1.58 12.33
C ASP A 91 -7.53 0.11 12.46
N SER A 92 -7.78 -0.38 13.68
CA SER A 92 -8.25 -1.76 13.92
C SER A 92 -9.66 -2.03 13.41
N GLU A 93 -10.43 -0.97 13.14
CA GLU A 93 -11.78 -1.06 12.59
C GLU A 93 -11.78 -1.08 11.05
N LEU A 94 -10.64 -0.82 10.41
CA LEU A 94 -10.54 -0.80 8.96
C LEU A 94 -10.42 -2.22 8.39
N SER A 95 -11.35 -2.53 7.49
CA SER A 95 -11.34 -3.75 6.69
C SER A 95 -10.20 -3.74 5.65
N SER A 96 -9.91 -4.89 5.05
CA SER A 96 -8.96 -4.98 3.93
C SER A 96 -9.40 -4.09 2.76
N LEU A 97 -10.70 -4.01 2.46
CA LEU A 97 -11.24 -3.12 1.43
C LEU A 97 -11.03 -1.64 1.78
N ASP A 98 -11.24 -1.22 3.03
CA ASP A 98 -11.00 0.17 3.43
C ASP A 98 -9.52 0.54 3.28
N ARG A 99 -8.61 -0.36 3.65
CA ARG A 99 -7.16 -0.15 3.49
C ARG A 99 -6.77 -0.07 2.02
N LEU A 100 -7.29 -0.95 1.16
CA LEU A 100 -7.05 -0.90 -0.28
C LEU A 100 -7.66 0.36 -0.92
N ALA A 101 -8.83 0.82 -0.44
CA ALA A 101 -9.42 2.08 -0.87
C ALA A 101 -8.53 3.28 -0.50
N ILE A 102 -7.91 3.26 0.68
CA ILE A 102 -6.92 4.27 1.11
C ILE A 102 -5.66 4.23 0.23
N VAL A 103 -5.23 3.03 -0.21
CA VAL A 103 -4.14 2.88 -1.18
C VAL A 103 -4.53 3.51 -2.52
N GLY A 104 -5.75 3.23 -2.98
CA GLY A 104 -6.36 3.88 -4.14
C GLY A 104 -5.57 3.64 -5.43
N ASP A 105 -5.21 4.73 -6.12
CA ASP A 105 -4.48 4.75 -7.39
C ASP A 105 -2.99 5.06 -7.27
N SER A 106 -2.50 5.19 -6.04
CA SER A 106 -1.19 5.76 -5.72
C SER A 106 -0.36 4.84 -4.83
N GLY A 107 -0.71 3.55 -4.83
CA GLY A 107 0.13 2.47 -4.34
C GLY A 107 1.21 2.08 -5.34
N MET A 108 2.26 1.45 -4.84
CA MET A 108 3.31 0.88 -5.68
C MET A 108 2.78 -0.27 -6.54
N GLY A 109 3.33 -0.44 -7.74
CA GLY A 109 2.93 -1.47 -8.68
C GLY A 109 1.94 -0.96 -9.72
N ALA A 110 1.16 -1.86 -10.32
CA ALA A 110 0.29 -1.55 -11.45
C ALA A 110 -1.21 -1.69 -11.14
N LEU A 111 -1.55 -2.24 -9.96
CA LEU A 111 -2.92 -2.38 -9.49
C LEU A 111 -3.39 -1.10 -8.81
N THR A 112 -4.64 -0.76 -9.06
CA THR A 112 -5.32 0.38 -8.46
C THR A 112 -6.72 -0.01 -8.02
N TYR A 113 -7.24 0.68 -7.01
CA TYR A 113 -8.47 0.32 -6.32
C TYR A 113 -9.46 1.50 -6.33
N SER A 114 -10.70 1.23 -6.74
CA SER A 114 -11.74 2.26 -6.86
C SER A 114 -13.06 1.81 -6.22
N PRO A 115 -13.77 2.66 -5.47
CA PRO A 115 -13.46 4.06 -5.18
C PRO A 115 -12.27 4.23 -4.22
N ALA A 116 -11.51 5.30 -4.42
CA ALA A 116 -10.39 5.65 -3.54
C ALA A 116 -10.87 6.51 -2.35
N ILE A 117 -10.27 6.27 -1.17
CA ILE A 117 -10.43 7.11 0.03
C ILE A 117 -9.20 8.01 0.14
N ASN A 118 -9.36 9.28 -0.21
CA ASN A 118 -8.28 10.23 -0.15
C ASN A 118 -8.01 10.68 1.29
N LEU A 119 -6.99 10.09 1.90
CA LEU A 119 -6.43 10.62 3.16
C LEU A 119 -5.38 11.72 2.93
N ARG A 120 -4.98 11.94 1.68
CA ARG A 120 -3.79 12.68 1.25
C ARG A 120 -4.12 14.16 0.98
N HIS A 121 -3.50 15.07 1.71
CA HIS A 121 -3.40 16.52 1.43
C HIS A 121 -1.97 16.95 1.76
N GLU A 122 -0.99 16.31 1.13
CA GLU A 122 0.43 16.53 1.42
C GLU A 122 1.18 16.71 0.11
N GLU A 123 2.23 17.51 0.13
CA GLU A 123 3.05 17.84 -1.05
C GLU A 123 4.26 16.89 -1.15
N PRO A 124 4.74 16.61 -2.38
CA PRO A 124 5.99 15.88 -2.56
C PRO A 124 7.16 16.70 -1.97
N VAL A 125 8.08 16.00 -1.29
CA VAL A 125 9.27 16.61 -0.70
C VAL A 125 10.51 16.04 -1.39
N THR A 126 11.29 16.91 -2.02
CA THR A 126 12.54 16.55 -2.72
C THR A 126 13.79 16.73 -1.85
N ASP A 127 13.65 17.35 -0.68
CA ASP A 127 14.71 17.42 0.33
C ASP A 127 14.73 16.12 1.15
N PHE A 128 15.60 15.19 0.72
CA PHE A 128 15.70 13.86 1.31
C PHE A 128 16.34 13.87 2.71
N ASP A 129 17.24 14.81 3.00
CA ASP A 129 17.82 14.96 4.34
C ASP A 129 16.75 15.41 5.33
N ARG A 130 15.89 16.34 4.91
CA ARG A 130 14.71 16.72 5.70
C ARG A 130 13.76 15.54 5.90
N LEU A 131 13.46 14.75 4.88
CA LEU A 131 12.62 13.56 5.04
C LEU A 131 13.23 12.52 5.99
N GLN A 132 14.54 12.28 5.93
CA GLN A 132 15.26 11.43 6.87
C GLN A 132 15.10 11.93 8.31
N GLN A 133 15.23 13.24 8.53
CA GLN A 133 15.10 13.84 9.85
C GLN A 133 13.66 13.71 10.38
N ILE A 134 12.65 14.02 9.56
CA ILE A 134 11.23 13.86 9.92
C ILE A 134 10.94 12.39 10.24
N ALA A 135 11.44 11.45 9.43
CA ALA A 135 11.27 10.02 9.67
C ALA A 135 11.85 9.58 11.03
N LEU A 136 13.02 10.10 11.40
CA LEU A 136 13.62 9.81 12.71
C LEU A 136 12.82 10.39 13.87
N GLU A 137 12.28 11.60 13.73
CA GLU A 137 11.44 12.23 14.76
C GLU A 137 10.15 11.44 14.98
N VAL A 138 9.48 11.02 13.90
CA VAL A 138 8.27 10.20 13.96
C VAL A 138 8.57 8.83 14.58
N LEU A 139 9.65 8.16 14.16
CA LEU A 139 10.07 6.86 14.71
C LEU A 139 10.48 6.93 16.19
N LYS A 140 10.97 8.08 16.65
CA LYS A 140 11.31 8.33 18.07
C LYS A 140 10.10 8.82 18.88
N GLU A 141 8.92 8.88 18.28
CA GLU A 141 7.68 9.37 18.90
C GLU A 141 7.77 10.82 19.39
N GLN A 142 8.64 11.62 18.78
CA GLN A 142 8.78 13.04 19.11
C GLN A 142 7.65 13.88 18.49
N GLN A 143 7.03 13.39 17.42
CA GLN A 143 5.93 14.03 16.71
C GLN A 143 5.16 13.03 15.83
N ASP A 144 3.87 13.30 15.61
CA ASP A 144 3.01 12.53 14.70
C ASP A 144 2.44 13.39 13.56
N LYS A 145 2.77 14.69 13.57
CA LYS A 145 2.16 15.69 12.68
C LYS A 145 2.54 15.49 11.21
N ASP A 146 3.67 14.86 10.94
CA ASP A 146 4.17 14.63 9.58
C ASP A 146 4.03 13.16 9.16
N ALA A 147 3.34 12.31 9.95
CA ALA A 147 3.13 10.91 9.56
C ALA A 147 2.36 10.78 8.24
N GLY A 148 1.41 11.67 7.98
CA GLY A 148 0.70 11.75 6.70
C GLY A 148 1.61 12.14 5.54
N LEU A 149 2.50 13.12 5.75
CA LEU A 149 3.50 13.54 4.77
C LEU A 149 4.45 12.40 4.41
N LEU A 150 4.97 11.69 5.40
CA LEU A 150 5.83 10.52 5.19
C LEU A 150 5.08 9.39 4.47
N LEU A 151 3.82 9.13 4.84
CA LEU A 151 2.99 8.10 4.21
C LEU A 151 2.78 8.44 2.73
N PHE A 152 2.45 9.69 2.43
CA PHE A 152 2.27 10.19 1.08
C PHE A 152 3.54 10.00 0.24
N ASN A 153 4.68 10.49 0.74
CA ASN A 153 5.95 10.40 0.04
C ASN A 153 6.44 8.94 -0.09
N SER A 154 6.03 8.02 0.78
CA SER A 154 6.38 6.59 0.66
C SER A 154 5.69 5.85 -0.49
N GLY A 155 4.62 6.42 -1.08
CA GLY A 155 3.86 5.77 -2.16
C GLY A 155 3.26 4.42 -1.79
N ASN A 156 3.01 4.17 -0.49
CA ASN A 156 2.62 2.86 0.06
C ASN A 156 3.57 1.71 -0.34
N SER A 157 4.84 2.00 -0.59
CA SER A 157 5.82 0.95 -0.89
C SER A 157 6.02 0.03 0.31
N GLY A 158 6.06 -1.28 0.07
CA GLY A 158 6.20 -2.30 1.11
C GLY A 158 7.57 -2.29 1.80
N GLY A 159 7.76 -3.10 2.84
CA GLY A 159 8.98 -3.20 3.65
C GLY A 159 8.98 -2.38 4.96
N ALA A 160 9.96 -2.69 5.82
CA ALA A 160 10.01 -2.21 7.20
C ALA A 160 10.84 -0.94 7.46
N ARG A 161 11.49 -0.38 6.43
CA ARG A 161 12.37 0.80 6.56
C ARG A 161 11.72 2.07 6.02
N PRO A 162 12.04 3.26 6.58
CA PRO A 162 11.56 4.50 6.04
C PRO A 162 12.04 4.72 4.61
N LYS A 163 11.16 5.30 3.79
CA LYS A 163 11.40 5.45 2.35
C LYS A 163 10.52 6.52 1.73
N ALA A 164 10.98 7.04 0.60
CA ALA A 164 10.23 7.91 -0.28
C ALA A 164 10.35 7.44 -1.74
N ILE A 165 9.32 7.72 -2.53
CA ILE A 165 9.33 7.54 -3.97
C ILE A 165 9.67 8.89 -4.61
N PHE A 166 10.58 8.85 -5.58
CA PHE A 166 11.03 10.03 -6.31
C PHE A 166 11.08 9.72 -7.80
N SER A 167 10.95 10.74 -8.65
CA SER A 167 11.09 10.58 -10.09
C SER A 167 11.74 11.82 -10.68
N ASP A 168 12.66 11.59 -11.62
CA ASP A 168 13.36 12.61 -12.38
C ASP A 168 13.48 12.18 -13.85
N ASN A 169 14.36 12.83 -14.61
CA ASN A 169 14.58 12.51 -16.01
C ASN A 169 15.26 11.15 -16.22
N ASP A 170 15.95 10.63 -15.21
CA ASP A 170 16.71 9.39 -15.29
C ASP A 170 15.85 8.17 -14.90
N GLY A 171 14.77 8.40 -14.14
CA GLY A 171 13.73 7.40 -13.95
C GLY A 171 12.95 7.53 -12.66
N HIS A 172 12.54 6.37 -12.13
CA HIS A 172 11.79 6.25 -10.88
C HIS A 172 12.66 5.61 -9.80
N TRP A 173 12.63 6.20 -8.61
CA TRP A 173 13.55 5.90 -7.53
C TRP A 173 12.79 5.56 -6.25
N ILE A 174 13.36 4.66 -5.46
CA ILE A 174 12.99 4.46 -4.05
C ILE A 174 14.17 4.94 -3.22
N VAL A 175 14.00 6.08 -2.56
CA VAL A 175 14.99 6.62 -1.63
C VAL A 175 14.75 5.96 -0.28
N LYS A 176 15.73 5.19 0.21
CA LYS A 176 15.66 4.53 1.52
C LYS A 176 16.39 5.35 2.56
N PHE A 177 15.78 5.42 3.73
CA PHE A 177 16.28 6.14 4.89
C PHE A 177 16.61 5.15 5.99
N ARG A 178 17.61 5.48 6.81
CA ARG A 178 17.98 4.63 7.95
C ARG A 178 16.89 4.67 9.03
N HIS A 179 16.72 3.55 9.72
CA HIS A 179 15.96 3.47 10.96
C HIS A 179 16.77 4.02 12.15
N THR A 180 16.11 4.23 13.28
CA THR A 180 16.74 4.66 14.55
C THR A 180 17.79 3.71 15.11
N TYR A 181 17.73 2.41 14.79
CA TYR A 181 18.68 1.39 15.24
C TYR A 181 19.64 0.94 14.13
N ASP A 182 19.50 1.50 12.92
CA ASP A 182 20.46 1.28 11.84
C ASP A 182 21.70 2.17 12.09
N PRO A 183 22.91 1.71 11.71
CA PRO A 183 24.12 2.50 11.83
C PRO A 183 24.05 3.74 10.93
N SER A 184 24.85 4.77 11.25
CA SER A 184 24.81 6.05 10.53
C SER A 184 25.20 5.92 9.06
N ASP A 185 26.03 4.93 8.73
CA ASP A 185 26.53 4.61 7.39
C ASP A 185 25.70 3.54 6.67
N MET A 186 24.49 3.21 7.15
CA MET A 186 23.65 2.16 6.54
C MET A 186 23.43 2.38 5.03
N GLY A 187 23.27 3.62 4.56
CA GLY A 187 23.14 3.90 3.14
C GLY A 187 24.38 3.52 2.32
N VAL A 188 25.58 3.70 2.88
CA VAL A 188 26.85 3.29 2.25
C VAL A 188 26.96 1.76 2.25
N GLN A 189 26.57 1.11 3.35
CA GLN A 189 26.54 -0.34 3.42
C GLN A 189 25.58 -0.92 2.37
N GLU A 190 24.36 -0.39 2.25
CA GLU A 190 23.40 -0.83 1.23
C GLU A 190 23.91 -0.58 -0.20
N TYR A 191 24.59 0.54 -0.46
CA TYR A 191 25.18 0.81 -1.77
C TYR A 191 26.24 -0.22 -2.17
N HIS A 192 27.08 -0.68 -1.23
CA HIS A 192 28.13 -1.66 -1.53
C HIS A 192 27.63 -3.11 -1.71
N HIS A 193 26.38 -3.41 -1.35
CA HIS A 193 25.81 -4.75 -1.41
C HIS A 193 24.70 -4.91 -2.45
N ASN A 194 24.36 -3.85 -3.21
CA ASN A 194 23.49 -3.90 -4.40
C ASN A 194 24.33 -3.88 -5.68
#